data_AF-A0A0J6SAN1-F1
#
_entry.id   AF-A0A0J6SAN1-F1
#
_cell.length_a   1.000
_cell.length_b   1.000
_cell.length_c   1.000
_cell.angle_alpha   90.00
_cell.angle_beta   90.00
_cell.angle_gamma   90.00
#
_symmetry.space_group_name_H-M   'P 1'
#
loop_
_entity.id
_entity.type
_entity.pdbx_description
1 polymer ?
#
loop_
_entity_poly.entity_id
_entity_poly.type
_entity_poly.pdbx_seq_one_letter_code
_entity_poly.pdbx_strand_id
1 'polypeptide(L)'
;MTDQAILDACGRGEISPQIALSRLLLAGGEVDAGHLARVAASRPGSDRLAALARLAARHSDRLPELARLARAGLWPGGEDFPAATAILFDRLATEAPEAAVAFYSLGDPDELAAATAELVRVLRAWSPGTAGRILDFGCGFGRVALALADGAASILGLDLSAGMIAEARRRAAGRDAVRFVQGDGHRLPAADGAIDLVVAADSLPYLVSAGTVAPFLAEAARVLAPGGDLVVFNWSYRGDPGLDAEEAQTLAAAFGFAVLRAGERPFTIWDASGFQLRRAA
;
A
#
# COMPACT_ATOMS: atom_id res chain seq x y z
N MET A 1 -7.77 -3.30 -17.81
CA MET A 1 -7.89 -2.10 -18.66
C MET A 1 -6.94 -2.27 -19.84
N THR A 2 -7.27 -1.73 -21.02
CA THR A 2 -6.34 -1.70 -22.17
C THR A 2 -5.30 -0.59 -22.01
N ASP A 3 -4.16 -0.69 -22.68
CA ASP A 3 -3.11 0.34 -22.68
C ASP A 3 -3.66 1.71 -23.06
N GLN A 4 -4.51 1.76 -24.08
CA GLN A 4 -5.17 2.99 -24.52
C GLN A 4 -6.01 3.63 -23.41
N ALA A 5 -6.80 2.84 -22.68
CA ALA A 5 -7.60 3.35 -21.57
C ALA A 5 -6.74 3.90 -20.43
N ILE A 6 -5.58 3.27 -20.16
CA ILE A 6 -4.62 3.74 -19.15
C ILE A 6 -4.02 5.08 -19.57
N LEU A 7 -3.56 5.19 -20.83
CA LEU A 7 -3.00 6.43 -21.38
C LEU A 7 -4.03 7.56 -21.40
N ASP A 8 -5.29 7.26 -21.72
CA ASP A 8 -6.37 8.24 -21.72
C ASP A 8 -6.71 8.73 -20.30
N ALA A 9 -6.78 7.83 -19.32
CA ALA A 9 -6.97 8.20 -17.92
C ALA A 9 -5.82 9.08 -17.40
N CYS A 10 -4.57 8.73 -17.73
CA CYS A 10 -3.40 9.55 -17.39
C CYS A 10 -3.49 10.93 -18.05
N GLY A 11 -3.86 10.98 -19.34
CA GLY A 11 -3.97 12.22 -20.09
C GLY A 11 -5.01 13.18 -19.55
N ARG A 12 -6.12 12.65 -19.01
CA ARG A 12 -7.18 13.41 -18.32
C ARG A 12 -6.83 13.75 -16.85
N GLY A 13 -5.72 13.23 -16.34
CA GLY A 13 -5.30 13.45 -14.95
C GLY A 13 -6.07 12.65 -13.92
N GLU A 14 -6.80 11.61 -14.33
CA GLU A 14 -7.53 10.70 -13.43
C GLU A 14 -6.59 9.78 -12.65
N ILE A 15 -5.42 9.48 -13.22
CA ILE A 15 -4.35 8.70 -12.60
C ILE A 15 -3.01 9.40 -12.78
N SER A 16 -2.08 9.16 -11.86
CA SER A 16 -0.74 9.73 -11.91
C SER A 16 0.10 9.07 -13.03
N PRO A 17 1.19 9.72 -13.48
CA PRO A 17 2.18 9.10 -14.35
C PRO A 17 2.74 7.78 -13.79
N GLN A 18 2.98 7.70 -12.47
CA GLN A 18 3.45 6.50 -11.79
C GLN A 18 2.45 5.34 -11.92
N ILE A 19 1.17 5.61 -11.67
CA ILE A 19 0.10 4.61 -11.79
C ILE A 19 -0.15 4.22 -13.23
N ALA A 20 -0.05 5.16 -14.17
CA ALA A 20 -0.16 4.85 -15.59
C ALA A 20 0.96 3.91 -16.04
N LEU A 21 2.20 4.23 -15.69
CA LEU A 21 3.36 3.41 -16.07
C LEU A 21 3.29 2.01 -15.44
N SER A 22 2.94 1.92 -14.16
CA SER A 22 2.82 0.64 -13.47
C SER A 22 1.72 -0.24 -14.05
N ARG A 23 0.56 0.35 -14.40
CA ARG A 23 -0.55 -0.38 -15.04
C ARG A 23 -0.22 -0.84 -16.45
N LEU A 24 0.54 -0.07 -17.22
CA LEU A 24 1.03 -0.49 -18.54
C LEU A 24 1.95 -1.72 -18.42
N LEU A 25 2.86 -1.71 -17.43
CA LEU A 25 3.74 -2.85 -17.15
C LEU A 25 2.94 -4.09 -16.72
N LEU A 26 1.94 -3.91 -15.85
CA LEU A 26 1.06 -4.99 -15.37
C LEU A 26 0.14 -5.55 -16.47
N ALA A 27 -0.26 -4.72 -17.44
CA ALA A 27 -1.06 -5.16 -18.58
C ALA A 27 -0.28 -6.07 -19.55
N GLY A 28 1.05 -6.17 -19.39
CA GLY A 28 1.91 -7.03 -20.20
C GLY A 28 2.29 -6.44 -21.57
N GLY A 29 1.99 -5.16 -21.80
CA GLY A 29 2.37 -4.45 -23.02
C GLY A 29 3.88 -4.18 -23.10
N GLU A 30 4.37 -3.90 -24.30
CA GLU A 30 5.74 -3.39 -24.49
C GLU A 30 5.80 -1.93 -24.05
N VAL A 31 6.36 -1.70 -22.87
CA VAL A 31 6.55 -0.36 -22.32
C VAL A 31 7.98 0.11 -22.61
N ASP A 32 8.14 0.96 -23.63
CA ASP A 32 9.40 1.62 -23.94
C ASP A 32 9.27 3.16 -23.91
N ALA A 33 10.36 3.82 -23.52
CA ALA A 33 10.41 5.27 -23.37
C ALA A 33 10.15 6.01 -24.71
N GLY A 34 10.58 5.44 -25.83
CA GLY A 34 10.38 6.01 -27.16
C GLY A 34 8.92 5.96 -27.60
N HIS A 35 8.21 4.86 -27.33
CA HIS A 35 6.77 4.76 -27.55
C HIS A 35 6.02 5.81 -26.74
N LEU A 36 6.28 5.92 -25.43
CA LEU A 36 5.59 6.89 -24.58
C LEU A 36 5.91 8.35 -24.96
N ALA A 37 7.13 8.63 -25.45
CA ALA A 37 7.47 9.93 -26.02
C ALA A 37 6.64 10.26 -27.27
N ARG A 38 6.41 9.31 -28.17
CA ARG A 38 5.54 9.48 -29.35
C ARG A 38 4.08 9.68 -28.94
N VAL A 39 3.60 8.95 -27.93
CA VAL A 39 2.25 9.13 -27.38
C VAL A 39 2.08 10.55 -26.85
N ALA A 40 3.03 11.05 -26.05
CA ALA A 40 3.01 12.42 -25.53
C ALA A 40 3.04 13.46 -26.67
N ALA A 41 3.89 13.26 -27.68
CA ALA A 41 4.00 14.17 -28.82
C ALA A 41 2.71 14.25 -29.67
N SER A 42 1.93 13.16 -29.75
CA SER A 42 0.63 13.18 -30.45
C SER A 42 -0.47 13.94 -29.70
N ARG A 43 -0.22 14.34 -28.45
CA ARG A 43 -1.16 15.03 -27.56
C ARG A 43 -0.49 16.23 -26.86
N PRO A 44 -0.05 17.26 -27.62
CA PRO A 44 0.85 18.32 -27.13
C PRO A 44 0.28 19.26 -26.05
N GLY A 45 -0.96 19.04 -25.59
CA GLY A 45 -1.58 19.77 -24.47
C GLY A 45 -1.67 18.99 -23.16
N SER A 46 -1.14 17.77 -23.08
CA SER A 46 -1.21 16.94 -21.87
C SER A 46 0.11 16.91 -21.10
N ASP A 47 0.20 17.76 -20.06
CA ASP A 47 1.35 17.77 -19.14
C ASP A 47 1.57 16.42 -18.45
N ARG A 48 0.49 15.69 -18.18
CA ARG A 48 0.53 14.36 -17.56
C ARG A 48 1.17 13.33 -18.47
N LEU A 49 0.84 13.30 -19.76
CA LEU A 49 1.49 12.39 -20.71
C LEU A 49 2.95 12.78 -20.95
N ALA A 50 3.27 14.07 -20.97
CA ALA A 50 4.65 14.52 -21.02
C ALA A 50 5.45 14.10 -19.76
N ALA A 51 4.82 14.15 -18.58
CA ALA A 51 5.41 13.67 -17.33
C ALA A 51 5.60 12.14 -17.33
N LEU A 52 4.63 11.37 -17.84
CA LEU A 52 4.74 9.93 -18.05
C LEU A 52 5.91 9.56 -18.97
N ALA A 53 6.04 10.24 -20.11
CA ALA A 53 7.15 10.00 -21.02
C ALA A 53 8.51 10.31 -20.37
N ARG A 54 8.61 11.41 -19.61
CA ARG A 54 9.83 11.73 -18.84
C ARG A 54 10.12 10.70 -17.76
N LEU A 55 9.11 10.22 -17.04
CA LEU A 55 9.24 9.17 -16.02
C LEU A 55 9.77 7.88 -16.65
N ALA A 56 9.17 7.43 -17.75
CA ALA A 56 9.62 6.23 -18.47
C ALA A 56 11.05 6.38 -19.00
N ALA A 57 11.43 7.56 -19.50
CA ALA A 57 12.80 7.83 -19.93
C ALA A 57 13.81 7.74 -18.78
N ARG A 58 13.48 8.32 -17.60
CA ARG A 58 14.33 8.28 -16.40
C ARG A 58 14.59 6.87 -15.90
N HIS A 59 13.64 5.95 -16.07
CA HIS A 59 13.73 4.57 -15.59
C HIS A 59 13.87 3.55 -16.72
N SER A 60 14.33 3.99 -17.90
CA SER A 60 14.38 3.15 -19.11
C SER A 60 15.23 1.89 -18.95
N ASP A 61 16.24 1.92 -18.09
CA ASP A 61 17.09 0.80 -17.71
C ASP A 61 16.38 -0.24 -16.83
N ARG A 62 15.37 0.17 -16.06
CA ARG A 62 14.60 -0.70 -15.14
C ARG A 62 13.33 -1.28 -15.75
N LEU A 63 12.75 -0.64 -16.76
CA LEU A 63 11.49 -1.09 -17.39
C LEU A 63 11.50 -2.56 -17.82
N PRO A 64 12.58 -3.12 -18.44
CA PRO A 64 12.59 -4.52 -18.83
C PRO A 64 12.46 -5.49 -17.64
N GLU A 65 13.11 -5.17 -16.53
CA GLU A 65 13.08 -5.99 -15.32
C GLU A 65 11.74 -5.87 -14.60
N LEU A 66 11.17 -4.66 -14.50
CA LEU A 66 9.82 -4.47 -13.97
C LEU A 66 8.76 -5.20 -14.79
N ALA A 67 8.89 -5.19 -16.12
CA ALA A 67 8.01 -5.96 -17.00
C ALA A 67 8.19 -7.48 -16.81
N ARG A 68 9.42 -7.96 -16.57
CA ARG A 68 9.70 -9.36 -16.23
C ARG A 68 9.01 -9.74 -14.91
N LEU A 69 9.17 -8.92 -13.87
CA LEU A 69 8.53 -9.12 -12.56
C LEU A 69 7.00 -9.13 -12.66
N ALA A 70 6.41 -8.17 -13.40
CA ALA A 70 4.97 -8.13 -13.65
C ALA A 70 4.46 -9.41 -14.32
N ARG A 71 5.17 -9.90 -15.35
CA ARG A 71 4.83 -11.17 -16.04
C ARG A 71 5.03 -12.41 -15.17
N ALA A 72 5.97 -12.38 -14.23
CA ALA A 72 6.20 -13.46 -13.27
C ALA A 72 5.11 -13.58 -12.17
N GLY A 73 4.12 -12.68 -12.22
CA GLY A 73 2.97 -12.65 -11.31
C GLY A 73 3.29 -11.91 -10.01
N LEU A 74 2.54 -10.83 -9.76
CA LEU A 74 2.55 -10.07 -8.51
C LEU A 74 1.27 -10.33 -7.70
N TRP A 75 0.63 -11.47 -7.94
CA TRP A 75 -0.61 -11.86 -7.30
C TRP A 75 -0.48 -13.28 -6.74
N PRO A 76 -0.84 -13.51 -5.47
CA PRO A 76 -0.83 -14.86 -4.90
C PRO A 76 -1.92 -15.72 -5.58
N GLY A 77 -1.61 -17.00 -5.79
CA GLY A 77 -2.54 -17.98 -6.33
C GLY A 77 -2.50 -19.28 -5.54
N GLY A 78 -3.62 -20.01 -5.51
CA GLY A 78 -3.75 -21.28 -4.79
C GLY A 78 -4.90 -21.28 -3.77
N GLU A 79 -5.18 -22.47 -3.21
CA GLU A 79 -6.23 -22.66 -2.19
C GLU A 79 -5.82 -22.09 -0.82
N ASP A 80 -4.54 -22.25 -0.44
CA ASP A 80 -3.97 -21.64 0.76
C ASP A 80 -3.44 -20.24 0.43
N PHE A 81 -4.36 -19.27 0.40
CA PHE A 81 -4.06 -17.89 0.02
C PHE A 81 -3.03 -17.21 0.93
N PRO A 82 -3.08 -17.36 2.27
CA PRO A 82 -2.02 -16.84 3.16
C PRO A 82 -0.64 -17.42 2.83
N ALA A 83 -0.50 -18.74 2.71
CA ALA A 83 0.80 -19.33 2.40
C ALA A 83 1.33 -18.87 1.04
N ALA A 84 0.47 -18.79 0.02
CA ALA A 84 0.82 -18.27 -1.30
C ALA A 84 1.27 -16.80 -1.25
N THR A 85 0.63 -15.98 -0.41
CA THR A 85 1.00 -14.59 -0.18
C THR A 85 2.37 -14.48 0.48
N ALA A 86 2.65 -15.29 1.51
CA ALA A 86 3.95 -15.33 2.17
C ALA A 86 5.07 -15.67 1.18
N ILE A 87 4.89 -16.72 0.38
CA ILE A 87 5.85 -17.18 -0.64
C ILE A 87 6.12 -16.09 -1.68
N LEU A 88 5.07 -15.42 -2.16
CA LEU A 88 5.19 -14.33 -3.12
C LEU A 88 6.07 -13.20 -2.56
N PHE A 89 5.78 -12.74 -1.35
CA PHE A 89 6.51 -11.64 -0.75
C PHE A 89 7.91 -12.01 -0.28
N ASP A 90 8.16 -13.26 0.13
CA ASP A 90 9.51 -13.76 0.41
C ASP A 90 10.40 -13.71 -0.84
N ARG A 91 9.86 -14.11 -2.00
CA ARG A 91 10.54 -13.98 -3.31
C ARG A 91 10.81 -12.50 -3.62
N LEU A 92 9.78 -11.66 -3.54
CA LEU A 92 9.89 -10.25 -3.91
C LEU A 92 10.81 -9.45 -2.99
N ALA A 93 10.91 -9.81 -1.71
CA ALA A 93 11.86 -9.21 -0.78
C ALA A 93 13.32 -9.40 -1.23
N THR A 94 13.61 -10.48 -1.98
CA THR A 94 14.94 -10.78 -2.52
C THR A 94 15.15 -10.19 -3.91
N GLU A 95 14.15 -10.29 -4.80
CA GLU A 95 14.31 -9.88 -6.20
C GLU A 95 14.16 -8.36 -6.41
N ALA A 96 13.19 -7.72 -5.74
CA ALA A 96 12.88 -6.31 -5.97
C ALA A 96 12.09 -5.71 -4.79
N PRO A 97 12.72 -5.51 -3.62
CA PRO A 97 12.01 -5.14 -2.40
C PRO A 97 11.20 -3.83 -2.57
N GLU A 98 11.77 -2.78 -3.16
CA GLU A 98 11.08 -1.50 -3.39
C GLU A 98 9.81 -1.65 -4.24
N ALA A 99 9.89 -2.43 -5.31
CA ALA A 99 8.75 -2.69 -6.19
C ALA A 99 7.69 -3.59 -5.55
N ALA A 100 8.07 -4.40 -4.56
CA ALA A 100 7.18 -5.29 -3.85
C ALA A 100 6.15 -4.54 -2.98
N VAL A 101 6.58 -3.47 -2.31
CA VAL A 101 5.74 -2.72 -1.34
C VAL A 101 4.96 -1.57 -1.97
N ALA A 102 5.34 -1.16 -3.17
CA ALA A 102 4.64 -0.18 -3.99
C ALA A 102 5.14 -0.28 -5.43
N PHE A 103 4.51 -1.11 -6.25
CA PHE A 103 4.95 -1.34 -7.64
C PHE A 103 4.98 -0.05 -8.48
N TYR A 104 4.12 0.91 -8.15
CA TYR A 104 4.09 2.24 -8.77
C TYR A 104 5.30 3.13 -8.45
N SER A 105 6.16 2.74 -7.51
CA SER A 105 7.48 3.37 -7.30
C SER A 105 8.54 2.89 -8.30
N LEU A 106 8.22 1.91 -9.16
CA LEU A 106 9.11 1.43 -10.24
C LEU A 106 10.43 0.85 -9.74
N GLY A 107 10.46 0.37 -8.48
CA GLY A 107 11.69 -0.11 -7.84
C GLY A 107 12.73 0.99 -7.62
N ASP A 108 12.34 2.26 -7.74
CA ASP A 108 13.19 3.42 -7.51
C ASP A 108 13.07 3.88 -6.04
N PRO A 109 14.19 3.95 -5.29
CA PRO A 109 14.16 4.41 -3.90
C PRO A 109 13.64 5.84 -3.70
N ASP A 110 13.88 6.75 -4.64
CA ASP A 110 13.46 8.15 -4.54
C ASP A 110 11.95 8.30 -4.85
N GLU A 111 11.44 7.60 -5.88
CA GLU A 111 9.99 7.54 -6.14
C GLU A 111 9.26 6.87 -4.97
N LEU A 112 9.85 5.83 -4.37
CA LEU A 112 9.28 5.19 -3.18
C LEU A 112 9.31 6.12 -1.95
N ALA A 113 10.38 6.87 -1.76
CA ALA A 113 10.49 7.86 -0.68
C ALA A 113 9.44 8.96 -0.85
N ALA A 114 9.22 9.47 -2.07
CA ALA A 114 8.20 10.46 -2.38
C ALA A 114 6.78 9.93 -2.08
N ALA A 115 6.46 8.72 -2.53
CA ALA A 115 5.19 8.06 -2.23
C ALA A 115 4.98 7.84 -0.72
N THR A 116 6.03 7.41 -0.02
CA THR A 116 5.99 7.17 1.43
C THR A 116 5.81 8.48 2.21
N ALA A 117 6.47 9.56 1.79
CA ALA A 117 6.31 10.88 2.39
C ALA A 117 4.87 11.41 2.20
N GLU A 118 4.28 11.24 1.02
CA GLU A 118 2.87 11.60 0.79
C GLU A 118 1.93 10.78 1.69
N LEU A 119 2.14 9.46 1.77
CA LEU A 119 1.36 8.57 2.63
C LEU A 119 1.42 8.99 4.09
N VAL A 120 2.62 9.21 4.63
CA VAL A 120 2.81 9.62 6.02
C VAL A 120 2.20 11.00 6.30
N ARG A 121 2.29 11.95 5.35
CA ARG A 121 1.64 13.26 5.48
C ARG A 121 0.12 13.12 5.60
N VAL A 122 -0.50 12.30 4.76
CA VAL A 122 -1.95 12.01 4.83
C VAL A 122 -2.30 11.35 6.15
N LEU A 123 -1.55 10.30 6.55
CA LEU A 123 -1.79 9.56 7.78
C LEU A 123 -1.71 10.46 9.03
N ARG A 124 -0.71 11.34 9.10
CA ARG A 124 -0.57 12.34 10.18
C ARG A 124 -1.72 13.35 10.20
N ALA A 125 -2.24 13.74 9.03
CA ALA A 125 -3.39 14.63 8.94
C ALA A 125 -4.71 13.96 9.36
N TRP A 126 -4.82 12.64 9.16
CA TRP A 126 -6.04 11.89 9.49
C TRP A 126 -6.09 11.47 10.96
N SER A 127 -4.96 11.04 11.52
CA SER A 127 -4.91 10.50 12.88
C SER A 127 -3.80 11.13 13.74
N PRO A 128 -4.16 11.73 14.90
CA PRO A 128 -3.16 12.13 15.89
C PRO A 128 -2.46 10.92 16.54
N GLY A 129 -2.99 9.70 16.37
CA GLY A 129 -2.39 8.45 16.84
C GLY A 129 -1.03 8.14 16.20
N THR A 130 -0.64 8.87 15.15
CA THR A 130 0.72 8.82 14.57
C THR A 130 1.83 9.26 15.53
N ALA A 131 1.51 9.93 16.63
CA ALA A 131 2.46 10.23 17.70
C ALA A 131 2.46 9.19 18.85
N GLY A 132 1.55 8.21 18.82
CA GLY A 132 1.34 7.23 19.86
C GLY A 132 2.00 5.88 19.60
N ARG A 133 1.37 4.81 20.10
CA ARG A 133 1.75 3.41 19.89
C ARG A 133 1.09 2.91 18.61
N ILE A 134 1.89 2.54 17.61
CA ILE A 134 1.42 2.21 16.27
C ILE A 134 1.60 0.72 16.02
N LEU A 135 0.59 0.09 15.41
CA LEU A 135 0.71 -1.20 14.76
C LEU A 135 0.64 -1.00 13.23
N ASP A 136 1.72 -1.33 12.53
CA ASP A 136 1.80 -1.29 11.07
C ASP A 136 1.51 -2.69 10.52
N PHE A 137 0.30 -2.91 10.01
CA PHE A 137 -0.23 -4.20 9.57
C PHE A 137 0.08 -4.46 8.09
N GLY A 138 0.76 -5.57 7.81
CA GLY A 138 1.34 -5.83 6.49
C GLY A 138 2.45 -4.83 6.19
N CYS A 139 3.37 -4.66 7.14
CA CYS A 139 4.36 -3.58 7.10
C CYS A 139 5.39 -3.71 5.96
N GLY A 140 5.47 -4.85 5.29
CA GLY A 140 6.52 -5.17 4.32
C GLY A 140 7.90 -5.04 4.97
N PHE A 141 8.81 -4.32 4.30
CA PHE A 141 10.11 -3.98 4.90
C PHE A 141 10.06 -2.75 5.85
N GLY A 142 8.87 -2.28 6.23
CA GLY A 142 8.69 -1.25 7.24
C GLY A 142 8.77 0.20 6.72
N ARG A 143 8.42 0.47 5.46
CA ARG A 143 8.53 1.85 4.90
C ARG A 143 7.71 2.89 5.68
N VAL A 144 6.51 2.51 6.14
CA VAL A 144 5.63 3.41 6.92
C VAL A 144 6.15 3.52 8.35
N ALA A 145 6.42 2.39 9.00
CA ALA A 145 7.03 2.35 10.33
C ALA A 145 8.31 3.22 10.44
N LEU A 146 9.26 3.05 9.52
CA LEU A 146 10.53 3.80 9.53
C LEU A 146 10.36 5.31 9.34
N ALA A 147 9.38 5.72 8.52
CA ALA A 147 9.08 7.13 8.27
C ALA A 147 8.30 7.81 9.41
N LEU A 148 7.68 7.02 10.30
CA LEU A 148 6.99 7.51 11.50
C LEU A 148 7.87 7.46 12.77
N ALA A 149 8.96 6.70 12.75
CA ALA A 149 9.74 6.34 13.93
C ALA A 149 10.17 7.54 14.81
N ASP A 150 10.59 8.66 14.23
CA ASP A 150 11.11 9.81 15.00
C ASP A 150 10.01 10.61 15.73
N GLY A 151 8.73 10.34 15.45
CA GLY A 151 7.61 11.03 16.08
C GLY A 151 6.64 10.12 16.84
N ALA A 152 6.79 8.80 16.75
CA ALA A 152 5.92 7.82 17.40
C ALA A 152 6.47 7.40 18.76
N ALA A 153 5.58 7.05 19.71
CA ALA A 153 5.99 6.51 21.00
C ALA A 153 6.60 5.10 20.87
N SER A 154 6.02 4.27 20.02
CA SER A 154 6.55 2.95 19.64
C SER A 154 5.85 2.44 18.40
N ILE A 155 6.53 1.64 17.58
CA ILE A 155 5.95 1.04 16.38
C ILE A 155 6.21 -0.46 16.37
N LEU A 156 5.14 -1.23 16.15
CA LEU A 156 5.17 -2.66 15.92
C LEU A 156 4.72 -2.95 14.49
N GLY A 157 5.66 -3.29 13.61
CA GLY A 157 5.35 -3.81 12.28
C GLY A 157 5.07 -5.30 12.33
N LEU A 158 3.97 -5.72 11.71
CA LEU A 158 3.61 -7.11 11.49
C LEU A 158 3.52 -7.40 10.00
N ASP A 159 4.14 -8.47 9.55
CA ASP A 159 4.01 -8.96 8.18
C ASP A 159 4.04 -10.50 8.15
N LEU A 160 3.37 -11.10 7.18
CA LEU A 160 3.31 -12.55 7.02
C LEU A 160 4.62 -13.11 6.44
N SER A 161 5.31 -12.33 5.61
CA SER A 161 6.55 -12.72 4.93
C SER A 161 7.76 -12.64 5.87
N ALA A 162 8.47 -13.75 6.03
CA ALA A 162 9.71 -13.79 6.80
C ALA A 162 10.82 -12.97 6.12
N GLY A 163 10.88 -12.97 4.78
CA GLY A 163 11.82 -12.19 3.98
C GLY A 163 11.62 -10.69 4.16
N MET A 164 10.37 -10.21 4.14
CA MET A 164 10.03 -8.82 4.42
C MET A 164 10.44 -8.39 5.82
N ILE A 165 10.16 -9.22 6.83
CA ILE A 165 10.54 -8.94 8.22
C ILE A 165 12.06 -8.92 8.41
N ALA A 166 12.80 -9.82 7.75
CA ALA A 166 14.26 -9.81 7.78
C ALA A 166 14.82 -8.50 7.21
N GLU A 167 14.28 -8.05 6.07
CA GLU A 167 14.66 -6.79 5.45
C GLU A 167 14.25 -5.57 6.31
N ALA A 168 13.06 -5.59 6.93
CA ALA A 168 12.60 -4.56 7.83
C ALA A 168 13.55 -4.35 9.01
N ARG A 169 13.96 -5.46 9.65
CA ARG A 169 14.92 -5.45 10.75
C ARG A 169 16.27 -4.91 10.31
N ARG A 170 16.73 -5.25 9.11
CA ARG A 170 17.98 -4.73 8.54
C ARG A 170 17.92 -3.21 8.33
N ARG A 171 16.83 -2.71 7.74
CA ARG A 171 16.63 -1.26 7.49
C ARG A 171 16.42 -0.44 8.77
N ALA A 172 15.88 -1.06 9.81
CA ALA A 172 15.66 -0.43 11.12
C ALA A 172 16.84 -0.53 12.09
N ALA A 173 18.00 -1.01 11.66
CA ALA A 173 19.18 -1.06 12.50
C ALA A 173 19.46 0.32 13.14
N GLY A 174 19.50 0.36 14.47
CA GLY A 174 19.67 1.60 15.25
C GLY A 174 18.40 2.42 15.49
N ARG A 175 17.20 1.88 15.22
CA ARG A 175 15.91 2.55 15.50
C ARG A 175 15.17 1.85 16.64
N ASP A 176 15.47 2.23 17.88
CA ASP A 176 14.96 1.56 19.09
C ASP A 176 13.42 1.58 19.24
N ALA A 177 12.77 2.59 18.66
CA ALA A 177 11.31 2.74 18.71
C ALA A 177 10.55 1.76 17.81
N VAL A 178 11.23 1.02 16.92
CA VAL A 178 10.60 0.18 15.91
C VAL A 178 10.94 -1.29 16.13
N ARG A 179 9.91 -2.14 16.16
CA ARG A 179 10.04 -3.60 16.24
C ARG A 179 9.25 -4.26 15.13
N PHE A 180 9.76 -5.38 14.62
CA PHE A 180 9.11 -6.16 13.56
C PHE A 180 8.92 -7.61 13.97
N VAL A 181 7.72 -8.12 13.77
CA VAL A 181 7.34 -9.50 14.08
C VAL A 181 6.68 -10.15 12.86
N GLN A 182 7.01 -11.41 12.63
CA GLN A 182 6.31 -12.20 11.62
C GLN A 182 4.98 -12.69 12.21
N GLY A 183 3.89 -12.59 11.45
CA GLY A 183 2.59 -13.10 11.85
C GLY A 183 1.55 -12.99 10.74
N ASP A 184 0.53 -13.84 10.81
CA ASP A 184 -0.54 -13.95 9.81
C ASP A 184 -1.68 -12.94 9.99
N GLY A 185 -1.70 -12.21 11.10
CA GLY A 185 -2.74 -11.24 11.41
C GLY A 185 -4.02 -11.82 12.00
N HIS A 186 -4.13 -13.14 12.20
CA HIS A 186 -5.29 -13.75 12.85
C HIS A 186 -5.41 -13.34 14.32
N ARG A 187 -4.28 -13.10 14.97
CA ARG A 187 -4.19 -12.51 16.31
C ARG A 187 -3.14 -11.42 16.30
N LEU A 188 -3.56 -10.17 16.50
CA LEU A 188 -2.62 -9.06 16.51
C LEU A 188 -1.76 -9.10 17.79
N PRO A 189 -0.42 -8.98 17.69
CA PRO A 189 0.54 -9.19 18.78
C PRO A 189 0.63 -7.98 19.73
N ALA A 190 -0.52 -7.53 20.23
CA ALA A 190 -0.66 -6.46 21.20
C ALA A 190 -1.74 -6.79 22.22
N ALA A 191 -1.60 -6.24 23.43
CA ALA A 191 -2.61 -6.34 24.47
C ALA A 191 -3.86 -5.52 24.11
N ASP A 192 -4.96 -5.81 24.79
CA ASP A 192 -6.22 -5.09 24.61
C ASP A 192 -6.03 -3.60 24.96
N GLY A 193 -6.49 -2.69 24.09
CA GLY A 193 -6.37 -1.25 24.31
C GLY A 193 -4.95 -0.68 24.30
N ALA A 194 -3.96 -1.44 23.80
CA ALA A 194 -2.55 -1.08 23.87
C ALA A 194 -2.02 -0.28 22.67
N ILE A 195 -2.84 -0.04 21.63
CA ILE A 195 -2.42 0.60 20.38
C ILE A 195 -3.25 1.86 20.14
N ASP A 196 -2.63 2.96 19.75
CA ASP A 196 -3.34 4.23 19.48
C ASP A 196 -3.70 4.37 17.98
N LEU A 197 -2.93 3.71 17.11
CA LEU A 197 -3.16 3.65 15.66
C LEU A 197 -2.81 2.27 15.10
N VAL A 198 -3.75 1.66 14.39
CA VAL A 198 -3.47 0.55 13.46
C VAL A 198 -3.47 1.14 12.05
N VAL A 199 -2.40 0.94 11.29
CA VAL A 199 -2.34 1.32 9.87
C VAL A 199 -2.20 0.08 9.01
N ALA A 200 -2.99 -0.01 7.94
CA ALA A 200 -2.92 -1.06 6.93
C ALA A 200 -2.77 -0.39 5.56
N ALA A 201 -1.52 -0.23 5.11
CA ALA A 201 -1.21 0.43 3.84
C ALA A 201 -0.96 -0.61 2.75
N ASP A 202 -1.93 -0.80 1.86
CA ASP A 202 -1.91 -1.76 0.75
C ASP A 202 -1.88 -3.24 1.17
N SER A 203 -2.31 -3.53 2.41
CA SER A 203 -2.33 -4.88 2.99
C SER A 203 -3.73 -5.48 3.15
N LEU A 204 -4.76 -4.65 3.37
CA LEU A 204 -6.15 -5.10 3.48
C LEU A 204 -6.68 -5.85 2.23
N PRO A 205 -6.25 -5.54 0.99
CA PRO A 205 -6.75 -6.26 -0.18
C PRO A 205 -6.47 -7.76 -0.14
N TYR A 206 -5.36 -8.18 0.50
CA TYR A 206 -5.05 -9.60 0.69
C TYR A 206 -6.00 -10.26 1.69
N LEU A 207 -6.48 -9.53 2.70
CA LEU A 207 -7.51 -10.03 3.61
C LEU A 207 -8.88 -10.11 2.95
N VAL A 208 -9.20 -9.18 2.05
CA VAL A 208 -10.43 -9.25 1.22
C VAL A 208 -10.39 -10.52 0.37
N SER A 209 -9.28 -10.78 -0.32
CA SER A 209 -9.11 -12.00 -1.12
C SER A 209 -9.13 -13.29 -0.30
N ALA A 210 -8.62 -13.27 0.93
CA ALA A 210 -8.66 -14.40 1.85
C ALA A 210 -10.01 -14.57 2.59
N GLY A 211 -10.92 -13.59 2.51
CA GLY A 211 -12.18 -13.60 3.27
C GLY A 211 -12.03 -13.38 4.78
N THR A 212 -10.95 -12.71 5.21
CA THR A 212 -10.57 -12.56 6.62
C THR A 212 -10.63 -11.12 7.16
N VAL A 213 -11.31 -10.21 6.46
CA VAL A 213 -11.47 -8.80 6.89
C VAL A 213 -12.20 -8.69 8.23
N ALA A 214 -13.30 -9.44 8.42
CA ALA A 214 -14.08 -9.39 9.64
C ALA A 214 -13.28 -9.79 10.90
N PRO A 215 -12.58 -10.95 10.95
CA PRO A 215 -11.75 -11.30 12.11
C PRO A 215 -10.59 -10.30 12.32
N PHE A 216 -10.02 -9.72 11.26
CA PHE A 216 -9.03 -8.66 11.41
C PHE A 216 -9.61 -7.40 12.06
N LEU A 217 -10.79 -6.94 11.66
CA LEU A 217 -11.46 -5.79 12.28
C LEU A 217 -11.79 -6.05 13.75
N ALA A 218 -12.18 -7.28 14.11
CA ALA A 218 -12.39 -7.66 15.51
C ALA A 218 -11.09 -7.55 16.33
N GLU A 219 -9.96 -8.00 15.78
CA GLU A 219 -8.66 -7.88 16.42
C GLU A 219 -8.16 -6.43 16.49
N ALA A 220 -8.34 -5.66 15.42
CA ALA A 220 -8.03 -4.22 15.41
C ALA A 220 -8.82 -3.49 16.50
N ALA A 221 -10.13 -3.78 16.62
CA ALA A 221 -10.97 -3.22 17.67
C ALA A 221 -10.44 -3.60 19.05
N ARG A 222 -10.03 -4.85 19.26
CA ARG A 222 -9.49 -5.31 20.54
C ARG A 222 -8.21 -4.57 20.94
N VAL A 223 -7.22 -4.48 20.04
CA VAL A 223 -5.90 -3.89 20.36
C VAL A 223 -5.91 -2.37 20.44
N LEU A 224 -6.80 -1.69 19.70
CA LEU A 224 -6.87 -0.23 19.71
C LEU A 224 -7.34 0.29 21.07
N ALA A 225 -6.72 1.32 21.64
CA ALA A 225 -7.27 2.04 22.78
C ALA A 225 -8.66 2.63 22.43
N PRO A 226 -9.56 2.85 23.40
CA PRO A 226 -10.77 3.64 23.17
C PRO A 226 -10.42 4.99 22.53
N GLY A 227 -11.06 5.33 21.41
CA GLY A 227 -10.73 6.52 20.61
C GLY A 227 -9.53 6.38 19.65
N GLY A 228 -8.84 5.23 19.65
CA GLY A 228 -7.79 4.91 18.69
C GLY A 228 -8.32 4.69 17.27
N ASP A 229 -7.47 4.89 16.27
CA ASP A 229 -7.86 4.83 14.86
C ASP A 229 -7.32 3.57 14.16
N LEU A 230 -8.15 2.95 13.32
CA LEU A 230 -7.73 2.08 12.23
C LEU A 230 -7.75 2.91 10.93
N VAL A 231 -6.60 3.05 10.28
CA VAL A 231 -6.47 3.70 8.98
C VAL A 231 -6.08 2.66 7.94
N VAL A 232 -6.89 2.53 6.91
CA VAL A 232 -6.63 1.63 5.77
C VAL A 232 -6.41 2.49 4.54
N PHE A 233 -5.32 2.22 3.82
CA PHE A 233 -5.16 2.73 2.46
C PHE A 233 -5.17 1.54 1.49
N ASN A 234 -6.05 1.62 0.51
CA ASN A 234 -6.48 0.56 -0.39
C ASN A 234 -7.24 -0.56 0.35
N TRP A 235 -8.57 -0.57 0.22
CA TRP A 235 -9.40 -1.58 0.88
C TRP A 235 -9.37 -2.92 0.12
N SER A 236 -9.56 -2.88 -1.20
CA SER A 236 -9.52 -4.06 -2.04
C SER A 236 -8.99 -3.76 -3.44
N TYR A 237 -8.62 -4.83 -4.16
CA TYR A 237 -8.32 -4.78 -5.59
C TYR A 237 -9.54 -5.09 -6.48
N ARG A 238 -10.76 -5.09 -5.92
CA ARG A 238 -12.00 -5.38 -6.68
C ARG A 238 -12.32 -4.30 -7.72
N GLY A 239 -11.79 -3.10 -7.54
CA GLY A 239 -12.05 -1.97 -8.43
C GLY A 239 -13.45 -1.37 -8.27
N ASP A 240 -14.12 -1.63 -7.15
CA ASP A 240 -15.44 -1.10 -6.81
C ASP A 240 -15.39 -0.33 -5.49
N PRO A 241 -15.12 0.99 -5.53
CA PRO A 241 -15.03 1.82 -4.33
C PRO A 241 -16.36 1.92 -3.56
N GLY A 242 -17.50 1.72 -4.24
CA GLY A 242 -18.81 1.75 -3.60
C GLY A 242 -19.01 0.53 -2.71
N LEU A 243 -18.69 -0.64 -3.24
CA LEU A 243 -18.69 -1.89 -2.49
C LEU A 243 -17.70 -1.86 -1.30
N ASP A 244 -16.50 -1.31 -1.51
CA ASP A 244 -15.51 -1.15 -0.42
C ASP A 244 -16.03 -0.24 0.69
N ALA A 245 -16.69 0.87 0.35
CA ALA A 245 -17.27 1.80 1.33
C ALA A 245 -18.44 1.17 2.10
N GLU A 246 -19.31 0.43 1.43
CA GLU A 246 -20.42 -0.29 2.05
C GLU A 246 -19.90 -1.35 3.03
N GLU A 247 -18.97 -2.20 2.60
CA GLU A 247 -18.37 -3.23 3.45
C GLU A 247 -17.65 -2.62 4.66
N ALA A 248 -16.89 -1.54 4.46
CA ALA A 248 -16.26 -0.81 5.55
C ALA A 248 -17.27 -0.27 6.56
N GLN A 249 -18.41 0.27 6.12
CA GLN A 249 -19.47 0.74 7.01
C GLN A 249 -20.13 -0.40 7.79
N THR A 250 -20.49 -1.49 7.11
CA THR A 250 -21.11 -2.65 7.73
C THR A 250 -20.21 -3.26 8.80
N LEU A 251 -18.93 -3.51 8.47
CA LEU A 251 -18.00 -4.12 9.41
C LEU A 251 -17.61 -3.16 10.54
N ALA A 252 -17.49 -1.86 10.27
CA ALA A 252 -17.24 -0.87 11.31
C ALA A 252 -18.35 -0.91 12.38
N ALA A 253 -19.62 -0.90 11.96
CA ALA A 253 -20.76 -1.01 12.88
C ALA A 253 -20.75 -2.32 13.67
N ALA A 254 -20.42 -3.44 13.02
CA ALA A 254 -20.37 -4.76 13.68
C ALA A 254 -19.29 -4.87 14.76
N PHE A 255 -18.17 -4.15 14.61
CA PHE A 255 -17.01 -4.23 15.51
C PHE A 255 -16.78 -2.97 16.35
N GLY A 256 -17.78 -2.10 16.50
CA GLY A 256 -17.74 -0.97 17.42
C GLY A 256 -16.83 0.17 16.96
N PHE A 257 -16.76 0.42 15.66
CA PHE A 257 -16.08 1.56 15.07
C PHE A 257 -17.06 2.63 14.60
N ALA A 258 -16.70 3.89 14.80
CA ALA A 258 -17.27 5.01 14.07
C ALA A 258 -16.51 5.21 12.74
N VAL A 259 -17.22 5.31 11.62
CA VAL A 259 -16.62 5.60 10.32
C VAL A 259 -16.40 7.11 10.20
N LEU A 260 -15.15 7.54 10.13
CA LEU A 260 -14.79 8.95 9.88
C LEU A 260 -14.60 9.23 8.40
N ARG A 261 -14.06 8.24 7.67
CA ARG A 261 -13.80 8.31 6.22
C ARG A 261 -14.00 6.94 5.60
N ALA A 262 -14.62 6.89 4.42
CA ALA A 262 -14.79 5.67 3.64
C ALA A 262 -14.71 5.98 2.15
N GLY A 263 -13.60 5.59 1.51
CA GLY A 263 -13.44 5.72 0.06
C GLY A 263 -12.80 7.04 -0.42
N GLU A 264 -12.23 7.87 0.47
CA GLU A 264 -11.58 9.12 0.06
C GLU A 264 -10.32 8.84 -0.79
N ARG A 265 -9.97 9.68 -1.76
CA ARG A 265 -8.73 9.53 -2.55
C ARG A 265 -7.75 10.66 -2.20
N PRO A 266 -6.92 10.51 -1.13
CA PRO A 266 -6.13 11.62 -0.59
C PRO A 266 -4.75 11.79 -1.25
N PHE A 267 -4.42 10.95 -2.23
CA PHE A 267 -3.09 10.84 -2.83
C PHE A 267 -3.03 11.45 -4.23
N THR A 268 -1.84 11.93 -4.59
CA THR A 268 -1.54 12.46 -5.92
C THR A 268 -0.61 11.57 -6.71
N ILE A 269 0.22 10.77 -6.03
CA ILE A 269 1.11 9.76 -6.64
C ILE A 269 0.38 8.43 -6.78
N TRP A 270 -0.29 7.98 -5.73
CA TRP A 270 -1.07 6.75 -5.71
C TRP A 270 -2.56 7.05 -5.96
N ASP A 271 -3.34 6.07 -6.39
CA ASP A 271 -4.77 6.23 -6.66
C ASP A 271 -5.68 5.40 -5.74
N ALA A 272 -5.13 4.86 -4.65
CA ALA A 272 -5.92 4.16 -3.66
C ALA A 272 -6.90 5.05 -2.92
N SER A 273 -8.02 4.43 -2.54
CA SER A 273 -8.94 4.95 -1.55
C SER A 273 -8.40 4.78 -0.13
N GLY A 274 -8.79 5.68 0.76
CA GLY A 274 -8.46 5.65 2.17
C GLY A 274 -9.71 5.61 3.04
N PHE A 275 -9.58 4.94 4.18
CA PHE A 275 -10.62 4.67 5.15
C PHE A 275 -10.07 4.96 6.54
N GLN A 276 -10.89 5.57 7.39
CA GLN A 276 -10.54 5.83 8.78
C GLN A 276 -11.71 5.45 9.67
N LEU A 277 -11.44 4.50 10.56
CA LEU A 277 -12.39 3.94 11.50
C LEU A 277 -11.88 4.24 12.91
N ARG A 278 -12.70 4.85 13.77
CA ARG A 278 -12.32 5.15 15.16
C ARG A 278 -12.99 4.19 16.12
N ARG A 279 -12.21 3.53 16.97
CA ARG A 279 -12.75 2.66 18.04
C ARG A 279 -13.64 3.51 18.94
N ALA A 280 -14.89 3.09 19.16
CA ALA A 280 -15.78 3.76 20.09
C ALA A 280 -15.17 3.80 21.51
N ALA A 281 -15.56 4.81 22.27
CA ALA A 281 -15.14 4.98 23.67
C ALA A 281 -15.68 3.85 24.57
#